data_AF-A0A951H6R1-F1
#
_entry.id   AF-A0A951H6R1-F1
#
_cell.length_a   1.000
_cell.length_b   1.000
_cell.length_c   1.000
_cell.angle_alpha   90.00
_cell.angle_beta   90.00
_cell.angle_gamma   90.00
#
_symmetry.space_group_name_H-M   'P 1'
#
loop_
_entity.id
_entity.type
_entity.pdbx_description
1 polymer ?
#
loop_
_entity_poly.entity_id
_entity_poly.type
_entity_poly.pdbx_seq_one_letter_code
_entity_poly.pdbx_strand_id
1 'polypeptide(L)'
;MEPDRLTVNLFDFLYRDSSRISSYSAQMFGGLLASSSRGGTTSHTEDRSTKLGAAVASHEQKTSDQAQESESRVFDPHDAAIMDVFNVIVGSNSVHFDLLNAPHGSIVIALGTLVFVDRSMIEMSTIAIESKIRQERDKPRHSQDKAAIANFEMMEKFLQKAPIPSSFLLNTPFGLHVVGTIKDEGMEEPISTYYFKHGTGGLADVVLIGIKEVPSPIFDISEESLLGVSHVVADLLSSMIFPPDAMRVTPIAIYRQLNKNGLPDITEVEDQAVQEEATPHPS
;
A
#
# COMPACT_ATOMS: atom_id res chain seq x y z
N MET A 1 12.08 21.35 32.87
CA MET A 1 11.35 21.22 31.60
C MET A 1 12.14 20.23 30.76
N GLU A 2 11.71 18.98 30.72
CA GLU A 2 12.18 18.07 29.69
C GLU A 2 11.69 18.61 28.34
N PRO A 3 12.52 18.59 27.29
CA PRO A 3 12.03 18.89 25.96
C PRO A 3 10.98 17.83 25.61
N ASP A 4 9.81 18.30 25.20
CA ASP A 4 8.72 17.51 24.65
C ASP A 4 9.32 16.63 23.55
N ARG A 5 9.54 15.34 23.85
CA ARG A 5 10.12 14.41 22.89
C ARG A 5 9.07 14.20 21.82
N LEU A 6 9.20 14.92 20.71
CA LEU A 6 8.40 14.72 19.51
C LEU A 6 8.36 13.21 19.22
N THR A 7 7.17 12.61 19.34
CA THR A 7 6.95 11.21 19.06
C THR A 7 7.16 10.99 17.56
N VAL A 8 8.33 10.48 17.19
CA VAL A 8 8.63 10.18 15.78
C VAL A 8 8.01 8.84 15.42
N ASN A 9 6.93 8.88 14.63
CA ASN A 9 6.37 7.69 14.01
C ASN A 9 7.27 7.28 12.83
N LEU A 10 7.81 6.07 12.89
CA LEU A 10 8.62 5.48 11.84
C LEU A 10 7.78 4.47 11.05
N PHE A 11 7.77 4.62 9.74
CA PHE A 11 7.04 3.78 8.82
C PHE A 11 8.01 3.02 7.92
N ASP A 12 7.81 1.72 7.83
CA ASP A 12 8.52 0.82 6.92
C ASP A 12 7.59 0.48 5.77
N PHE A 13 7.76 1.18 4.65
CA PHE A 13 6.95 0.96 3.46
C PHE A 13 7.32 -0.36 2.79
N LEU A 14 6.31 -1.14 2.43
CA LEU A 14 6.45 -2.36 1.65
C LEU A 14 6.08 -2.10 0.18
N TYR A 15 5.07 -1.26 -0.04
CA TYR A 15 4.56 -0.87 -1.35
C TYR A 15 4.08 0.59 -1.35
N ARG A 16 4.34 1.31 -2.44
CA ARG A 16 3.89 2.68 -2.71
C ARG A 16 3.50 2.86 -4.18
N ASP A 17 2.25 3.26 -4.46
CA ASP A 17 1.89 3.73 -5.81
C ASP A 17 2.25 5.21 -5.95
N SER A 18 3.53 5.49 -6.22
CA SER A 18 4.06 6.85 -6.37
C SER A 18 3.29 7.68 -7.41
N SER A 19 2.77 7.05 -8.46
CA SER A 19 1.99 7.74 -9.50
C SER A 19 0.65 8.23 -8.97
N ARG A 20 -0.04 7.39 -8.19
CA ARG A 20 -1.33 7.71 -7.58
C ARG A 20 -1.16 8.73 -6.45
N ILE A 21 -0.15 8.56 -5.61
CA ILE A 21 0.19 9.50 -4.53
C ILE A 21 0.49 10.89 -5.11
N SER A 22 1.30 10.96 -6.17
CA SER A 22 1.60 12.23 -6.85
C SER A 22 0.34 12.88 -7.42
N SER A 23 -0.56 12.10 -8.01
CA SER A 23 -1.84 12.58 -8.51
C SER A 23 -2.72 13.16 -7.40
N TYR A 24 -2.80 12.49 -6.24
CA TYR A 24 -3.56 12.99 -5.09
C TYR A 24 -2.94 14.22 -4.46
N SER A 25 -1.61 14.24 -4.32
CA SER A 25 -0.89 15.43 -3.88
C SER A 25 -1.20 16.63 -4.78
N ALA A 26 -1.18 16.44 -6.11
CA ALA A 26 -1.48 17.52 -7.04
C ALA A 26 -2.93 18.02 -6.93
N GLN A 27 -3.89 17.11 -6.72
CA GLN A 27 -5.31 17.47 -6.57
C GLN A 27 -5.58 18.21 -5.25
N MET A 28 -4.98 17.78 -4.14
CA MET A 28 -5.22 18.37 -2.82
C MET A 28 -4.47 19.68 -2.59
N PHE A 29 -3.26 19.80 -3.15
CA PHE A 29 -2.38 20.95 -2.90
C PHE A 29 -2.20 21.88 -4.10
N GLY A 30 -2.93 21.65 -5.20
CA GLY A 30 -2.91 22.51 -6.38
C GLY A 30 -1.66 22.37 -7.27
N GLY A 31 -0.91 21.27 -7.12
CA GLY A 31 0.30 20.94 -7.90
C GLY A 31 1.28 20.06 -7.13
N LEU A 32 2.23 19.41 -7.81
CA LEU A 32 3.35 18.76 -7.12
C LEU A 32 4.21 19.83 -6.44
N LEU A 33 4.37 19.73 -5.12
CA LEU A 33 5.35 20.52 -4.36
C LEU A 33 6.77 20.10 -4.77
N ALA A 34 7.24 20.58 -5.93
CA ALA A 34 8.52 20.19 -6.51
C ALA A 34 9.73 20.73 -5.72
N SER A 35 9.54 21.64 -4.77
CA SER A 35 10.52 22.01 -3.74
C SER A 35 9.94 23.12 -2.85
N SER A 36 10.09 22.99 -1.54
CA SER A 36 9.92 24.10 -0.60
C SER A 36 11.31 24.62 -0.26
N SER A 37 11.77 25.70 -0.91
CA SER A 37 12.91 26.46 -0.39
C SER A 37 12.38 27.41 0.70
N ARG A 38 12.63 27.06 1.96
CA ARG A 38 12.30 27.96 3.08
C ARG A 38 13.40 29.01 3.17
N GLY A 39 13.32 30.03 2.32
CA GLY A 39 14.13 31.24 2.42
C GLY A 39 13.70 32.06 3.64
N GLY A 40 14.26 31.76 4.80
CA GLY A 40 14.11 32.58 6.00
C GLY A 40 14.91 33.87 5.86
N THR A 41 14.36 34.88 5.18
CA THR A 41 14.93 36.22 5.21
C THR A 41 14.51 36.88 6.52
N THR A 42 15.30 36.70 7.58
CA THR A 42 15.22 37.58 8.75
C THR A 42 15.74 38.96 8.33
N SER A 43 14.82 39.87 7.99
CA SER A 43 15.13 41.29 7.84
C SER A 43 15.35 41.87 9.24
N HIS A 44 16.62 41.99 9.65
CA HIS A 44 16.97 42.92 10.71
C HIS A 44 17.16 44.31 10.10
N THR A 45 16.13 45.13 10.21
CA THR A 45 16.26 46.59 10.13
C THR A 45 16.98 47.05 11.39
N GLU A 46 18.22 47.52 11.25
CA GLU A 46 18.83 48.44 12.22
C GLU A 46 19.23 49.72 11.48
N ASP A 47 18.51 50.79 11.81
CA ASP A 47 18.94 52.16 11.55
C ASP A 47 20.23 52.47 12.30
N ARG A 48 21.27 52.93 11.59
CA ARG A 48 22.32 53.75 12.19
C ARG A 48 22.86 54.78 11.20
N SER A 49 22.47 56.02 11.44
CA SER A 49 23.04 57.25 10.89
C SER A 49 24.55 57.35 11.11
N THR A 50 25.33 57.86 10.14
CA THR A 50 26.25 59.01 10.29
C THR A 50 27.00 59.36 9.00
N LYS A 51 27.53 60.60 8.97
CA LYS A 51 27.90 61.43 7.83
C LYS A 51 29.31 61.19 7.26
N LEU A 52 29.51 61.71 6.04
CA LEU A 52 30.73 62.37 5.50
C LEU A 52 31.96 61.50 5.19
N GLY A 53 32.49 61.67 3.97
CA GLY A 53 33.93 61.53 3.69
C GLY A 53 34.27 60.79 2.39
N ALA A 54 35.06 61.43 1.54
CA ALA A 54 35.49 60.97 0.23
C ALA A 54 36.54 59.82 0.27
N ALA A 55 36.74 59.24 -0.92
CA ALA A 55 37.57 58.11 -1.31
C ALA A 55 38.99 57.96 -0.69
N VAL A 56 39.44 56.71 -0.54
CA VAL A 56 40.61 56.09 -1.23
C VAL A 56 40.81 54.65 -0.72
N ALA A 57 41.27 53.80 -1.63
CA ALA A 57 41.45 52.34 -1.53
C ALA A 57 42.17 51.84 -0.27
N SER A 58 41.69 50.71 0.27
CA SER A 58 42.55 49.73 0.95
C SER A 58 42.03 48.32 0.67
N HIS A 59 42.95 47.50 0.18
CA HIS A 59 42.80 46.07 -0.02
C HIS A 59 42.89 45.40 1.35
N GLU A 60 41.80 44.79 1.81
CA GLU A 60 41.82 43.91 2.98
C GLU A 60 41.10 42.60 2.62
N GLN A 61 41.92 41.60 2.33
CA GLN A 61 41.52 40.22 2.12
C GLN A 61 41.09 39.64 3.48
N LYS A 62 39.78 39.68 3.77
CA LYS A 62 39.18 38.92 4.87
C LYS A 62 38.45 37.73 4.30
N THR A 63 39.14 36.59 4.29
CA THR A 63 38.55 35.26 4.26
C THR A 63 37.66 35.15 5.50
N SER A 64 36.36 35.35 5.32
CA SER A 64 35.37 34.97 6.31
C SER A 64 35.03 33.52 6.02
N ASP A 65 35.77 32.61 6.63
CA ASP A 65 35.33 31.23 6.82
C ASP A 65 34.12 31.25 7.77
N GLN A 66 32.98 31.62 7.22
CA GLN A 66 31.70 31.37 7.86
C GLN A 66 31.41 29.89 7.59
N ALA A 67 31.86 29.04 8.51
CA ALA A 67 31.40 27.68 8.62
C ALA A 67 29.89 27.73 8.90
N GLN A 68 29.12 27.86 7.81
CA GLN A 68 27.70 27.64 7.79
C GLN A 68 27.54 26.13 7.90
N GLU A 69 27.44 25.66 9.14
CA GLU A 69 27.01 24.30 9.45
C GLU A 69 25.55 24.18 8.99
N SER A 70 25.42 23.97 7.70
CA SER A 70 24.19 23.66 7.02
C SER A 70 23.95 22.21 7.35
N GLU A 71 23.16 21.94 8.39
CA GLU A 71 22.63 20.61 8.65
C GLU A 71 21.69 20.29 7.47
N SER A 72 22.30 19.84 6.35
CA SER A 72 21.64 19.37 5.15
C SER A 72 20.95 18.07 5.49
N ARG A 73 19.77 18.16 6.09
CA ARG A 73 18.84 17.02 6.12
C ARG A 73 18.37 16.84 4.70
N VAL A 74 18.94 15.86 4.01
CA VAL A 74 18.41 15.34 2.76
C VAL A 74 17.09 14.68 3.12
N PHE A 75 16.02 15.47 3.11
CA PHE A 75 14.67 14.96 3.19
C PHE A 75 14.29 14.62 1.76
N ASP A 76 13.99 13.35 1.49
CA ASP A 76 13.39 12.99 0.22
C ASP A 76 12.02 13.71 0.14
N PRO A 77 11.81 14.64 -0.81
CA PRO A 77 10.55 15.36 -0.94
C PRO A 77 9.35 14.41 -1.10
N HIS A 78 9.58 13.18 -1.56
CA HIS A 78 8.54 12.18 -1.76
C HIS A 78 7.98 11.63 -0.44
N ASP A 79 8.80 11.42 0.59
CA ASP A 79 8.32 10.89 1.87
C ASP A 79 7.47 11.91 2.64
N ALA A 80 7.83 13.20 2.58
CA ALA A 80 7.01 14.28 3.13
C ALA A 80 5.66 14.38 2.42
N ALA A 81 5.66 14.33 1.08
CA ALA A 81 4.42 14.40 0.29
C ALA A 81 3.48 13.22 0.58
N ILE A 82 4.00 12.01 0.79
CA ILE A 82 3.20 10.84 1.19
C ILE A 82 2.52 11.09 2.54
N MET A 83 3.28 11.57 3.52
CA MET A 83 2.75 11.84 4.86
C MET A 83 1.74 12.99 4.85
N ASP A 84 1.97 14.03 4.07
CA ASP A 84 1.01 15.13 3.92
C ASP A 84 -0.28 14.64 3.26
N VAL A 85 -0.18 13.82 2.22
CA VAL A 85 -1.33 13.17 1.58
C VAL A 85 -2.08 12.30 2.58
N PHE A 86 -1.38 11.48 3.37
CA PHE A 86 -2.01 10.61 4.37
C PHE A 86 -2.63 11.39 5.53
N ASN A 87 -1.97 12.42 6.03
CA ASN A 87 -2.49 13.26 7.11
C ASN A 87 -3.76 13.98 6.67
N VAL A 88 -3.83 14.46 5.42
CA VAL A 88 -5.05 15.06 4.87
C VAL A 88 -6.14 14.02 4.66
N ILE A 89 -5.80 12.85 4.12
CA ILE A 89 -6.75 11.76 3.89
C ILE A 89 -7.33 11.28 5.23
N VAL A 90 -6.48 10.90 6.19
CA VAL A 90 -6.86 10.42 7.53
C VAL A 90 -7.54 11.51 8.35
N GLY A 91 -7.11 12.76 8.23
CA GLY A 91 -7.72 13.91 8.90
C GLY A 91 -9.04 14.36 8.28
N SER A 92 -9.38 13.85 7.09
CA SER A 92 -10.69 14.04 6.48
C SER A 92 -11.63 12.90 6.92
N ASN A 93 -12.91 13.20 7.18
CA ASN A 93 -13.96 12.21 7.44
C ASN A 93 -14.27 11.30 6.22
N SER A 94 -13.35 11.18 5.25
CA SER A 94 -13.50 10.45 4.00
C SER A 94 -12.83 9.08 4.01
N VAL A 95 -12.19 8.72 5.14
CA VAL A 95 -11.54 7.41 5.34
C VAL A 95 -12.46 6.47 6.08
N HIS A 96 -12.61 5.27 5.54
CA HIS A 96 -13.41 4.21 6.15
C HIS A 96 -12.50 3.12 6.74
N PHE A 97 -12.67 2.85 8.03
CA PHE A 97 -12.07 1.69 8.71
C PHE A 97 -12.98 0.45 8.58
N ASP A 98 -14.30 0.67 8.58
CA ASP A 98 -15.27 -0.35 8.21
C ASP A 98 -15.25 -0.61 6.70
N LEU A 99 -14.41 -1.57 6.35
CA LEU A 99 -14.24 -2.09 5.00
C LEU A 99 -15.57 -2.57 4.40
N LEU A 100 -16.43 -3.24 5.17
CA LEU A 100 -17.64 -3.88 4.65
C LEU A 100 -18.66 -2.84 4.18
N ASN A 101 -18.90 -1.81 4.99
CA ASN A 101 -19.88 -0.77 4.70
C ASN A 101 -19.35 0.41 3.88
N ALA A 102 -18.03 0.50 3.67
CA ALA A 102 -17.43 1.53 2.84
C ALA A 102 -18.01 1.55 1.40
N PRO A 103 -18.34 2.72 0.81
CA PRO A 103 -18.86 2.78 -0.55
C PRO A 103 -17.77 2.44 -1.58
N HIS A 104 -18.17 1.98 -2.77
CA HIS A 104 -17.24 1.79 -3.88
C HIS A 104 -16.49 3.09 -4.20
N GLY A 105 -15.18 3.01 -4.42
CA GLY A 105 -14.32 4.14 -4.73
C GLY A 105 -13.84 4.94 -3.52
N SER A 106 -14.27 4.58 -2.31
CA SER A 106 -13.79 5.22 -1.08
C SER A 106 -12.38 4.76 -0.70
N ILE A 107 -11.69 5.62 0.05
CA ILE A 107 -10.41 5.29 0.66
C ILE A 107 -10.68 4.48 1.91
N VAL A 108 -10.04 3.31 2.00
CA VAL A 108 -10.13 2.39 3.11
C VAL A 108 -8.78 2.16 3.75
N ILE A 109 -8.79 1.91 5.07
CA ILE A 109 -7.62 1.49 5.83
C ILE A 109 -7.91 0.11 6.43
N ALA A 110 -6.97 -0.82 6.27
CA ALA A 110 -7.06 -2.15 6.83
C ALA A 110 -5.77 -2.53 7.56
N LEU A 111 -5.89 -3.18 8.71
CA LEU A 111 -4.79 -3.78 9.45
C LEU A 111 -4.87 -5.31 9.30
N GLY A 112 -3.74 -5.98 9.11
CA GLY A 112 -3.73 -7.43 9.07
C GLY A 112 -2.38 -8.08 8.82
N THR A 113 -2.44 -9.36 8.49
CA THR A 113 -1.29 -10.17 8.07
C THR A 113 -1.25 -10.26 6.56
N LEU A 114 -0.16 -9.78 5.97
CA LEU A 114 0.00 -9.66 4.52
C LEU A 114 0.75 -10.85 3.93
N VAL A 115 0.25 -11.33 2.80
CA VAL A 115 0.92 -12.27 1.90
C VAL A 115 0.94 -11.64 0.52
N PHE A 116 2.08 -11.65 -0.15
CA PHE A 116 2.15 -11.32 -1.57
C PHE A 116 1.97 -12.59 -2.40
N VAL A 117 1.61 -12.44 -3.68
CA VAL A 117 1.73 -13.49 -4.68
C VAL A 117 2.33 -12.88 -5.93
N ASP A 118 3.40 -13.47 -6.44
CA ASP A 118 4.03 -13.05 -7.71
C ASP A 118 4.13 -14.21 -8.69
N ARG A 119 4.64 -13.92 -9.88
CA ARG A 119 4.88 -14.92 -10.92
C ARG A 119 5.78 -16.07 -10.43
N SER A 120 6.82 -15.78 -9.65
CA SER A 120 7.72 -16.80 -9.14
C SER A 120 7.02 -17.80 -8.21
N MET A 121 6.11 -17.33 -7.34
CA MET A 121 5.26 -18.22 -6.54
C MET A 121 4.35 -19.09 -7.39
N ILE A 122 3.79 -18.53 -8.46
CA ILE A 122 2.91 -19.27 -9.36
C ILE A 122 3.70 -20.35 -10.10
N GLU A 123 4.90 -20.03 -10.59
CA GLU A 123 5.81 -21.00 -11.20
C GLU A 123 6.14 -22.14 -10.22
N MET A 124 6.47 -21.83 -8.97
CA MET A 124 6.66 -22.85 -7.93
C MET A 124 5.38 -23.67 -7.67
N SER A 125 4.21 -23.04 -7.75
CA SER A 125 2.92 -23.72 -7.58
C SER A 125 2.66 -24.72 -8.70
N THR A 126 3.10 -24.45 -9.94
CA THR A 126 2.97 -25.40 -11.05
C THR A 126 3.75 -26.69 -10.79
N ILE A 127 4.97 -26.60 -10.25
CA ILE A 127 5.77 -27.76 -9.84
C ILE A 127 5.04 -28.58 -8.76
N ALA A 128 4.40 -27.91 -7.80
CA ALA A 128 3.60 -28.57 -6.77
C ALA A 128 2.35 -29.27 -7.34
N ILE A 129 1.71 -28.66 -8.34
CA ILE A 129 0.56 -29.24 -9.06
C ILE A 129 1.01 -30.48 -9.85
N GLU A 130 2.11 -30.41 -10.60
CA GLU A 130 2.68 -31.57 -11.30
C GLU A 130 2.96 -32.74 -10.35
N SER A 131 3.52 -32.44 -9.17
CA SER A 131 3.77 -33.44 -8.13
C SER A 131 2.47 -34.09 -7.65
N LYS A 132 1.40 -33.31 -7.40
CA LYS A 132 0.08 -33.84 -7.03
C LYS A 132 -0.53 -34.71 -8.13
N ILE A 133 -0.41 -34.31 -9.40
CA ILE A 133 -0.87 -35.11 -10.55
C ILE A 133 -0.15 -36.46 -10.58
N ARG A 134 1.17 -36.48 -10.41
CA ARG A 134 1.96 -37.72 -10.38
C ARG A 134 1.54 -38.63 -9.22
N GLN A 135 1.43 -38.08 -8.01
CA GLN A 135 0.98 -38.82 -6.83
C GLN A 135 -0.40 -39.45 -7.04
N GLU A 136 -1.33 -38.73 -7.67
CA GLU A 136 -2.67 -39.27 -7.95
C GLU A 136 -2.63 -40.38 -9.01
N ARG A 137 -1.78 -40.25 -10.03
CA ARG A 137 -1.60 -41.27 -11.08
C ARG A 137 -0.89 -42.52 -10.61
N ASP A 138 -0.01 -42.41 -9.61
CA ASP A 138 0.70 -43.56 -9.01
C ASP A 138 -0.20 -44.43 -8.12
N LYS A 139 -1.37 -43.91 -7.70
CA LYS A 139 -2.39 -44.70 -7.01
C LYS A 139 -2.96 -45.80 -7.91
N PRO A 140 -3.39 -46.94 -7.34
CA PRO A 140 -4.13 -47.96 -8.08
C PRO A 140 -5.33 -47.36 -8.85
N ARG A 141 -5.58 -47.80 -10.09
CA ARG A 141 -6.62 -47.23 -10.99
C ARG A 141 -8.02 -47.08 -10.37
N HIS A 142 -8.40 -47.93 -9.43
CA HIS A 142 -9.71 -47.90 -8.78
C HIS A 142 -9.80 -46.85 -7.66
N SER A 143 -8.67 -46.36 -7.16
CA SER A 143 -8.56 -45.30 -6.14
C SER A 143 -8.08 -43.97 -6.69
N GLN A 144 -7.92 -43.86 -8.02
CA GLN A 144 -7.55 -42.62 -8.69
C GLN A 144 -8.74 -41.68 -8.75
N ASP A 145 -8.56 -40.46 -8.28
CA ASP A 145 -9.50 -39.38 -8.55
C ASP A 145 -9.20 -38.75 -9.92
N LYS A 146 -9.87 -39.28 -10.95
CA LYS A 146 -9.75 -38.76 -12.32
C LYS A 146 -10.22 -37.31 -12.46
N ALA A 147 -11.18 -36.88 -11.65
CA ALA A 147 -11.68 -35.51 -11.69
C ALA A 147 -10.64 -34.55 -11.12
N ALA A 148 -10.01 -34.92 -9.99
CA ALA A 148 -8.90 -34.16 -9.43
C ALA A 148 -7.71 -34.04 -10.41
N ILE A 149 -7.34 -35.13 -11.09
CA ILE A 149 -6.28 -35.10 -12.12
C ILE A 149 -6.64 -34.11 -13.23
N ALA A 150 -7.86 -34.20 -13.79
CA ALA A 150 -8.29 -33.31 -14.88
C ALA A 150 -8.31 -31.84 -14.44
N ASN A 151 -8.76 -31.55 -13.22
CA ASN A 151 -8.77 -30.21 -12.66
C ASN A 151 -7.34 -29.66 -12.47
N PHE A 152 -6.43 -30.48 -11.94
CA PHE A 152 -5.02 -30.08 -11.79
C PHE A 152 -4.33 -29.85 -13.13
N GLU A 153 -4.57 -30.70 -14.14
CA GLU A 153 -4.02 -30.51 -15.49
C GLU A 153 -4.54 -29.24 -16.16
N MET A 154 -5.82 -28.91 -15.95
CA MET A 154 -6.40 -27.67 -16.44
C MET A 154 -5.72 -26.47 -15.77
N MET A 155 -5.60 -26.50 -14.44
CA MET A 155 -4.96 -25.44 -13.66
C MET A 155 -3.50 -25.25 -14.05
N GLU A 156 -2.72 -26.33 -14.19
CA GLU A 156 -1.32 -26.29 -14.63
C GLU A 156 -1.16 -25.60 -15.98
N LYS A 157 -1.92 -26.06 -17.00
CA LYS A 157 -1.88 -25.49 -18.36
C LYS A 157 -2.25 -24.01 -18.39
N PHE A 158 -3.15 -23.62 -17.48
CA PHE A 158 -3.65 -22.26 -17.41
C PHE A 158 -2.64 -21.34 -16.74
N LEU A 159 -2.10 -21.73 -15.57
CA LEU A 159 -1.06 -20.98 -14.86
C LEU A 159 0.22 -20.80 -15.69
N GLN A 160 0.57 -21.77 -16.54
CA GLN A 160 1.73 -21.67 -17.44
C GLN A 160 1.56 -20.63 -18.56
N LYS A 161 0.32 -20.24 -18.90
CA LYS A 161 0.02 -19.36 -20.04
C LYS A 161 -0.54 -18.00 -19.64
N ALA A 162 -1.18 -17.91 -18.48
CA ALA A 162 -1.82 -16.70 -18.04
C ALA A 162 -0.78 -15.66 -17.56
N PRO A 163 -0.85 -14.41 -18.04
CA PRO A 163 -0.08 -13.32 -17.45
C PRO A 163 -0.72 -12.93 -16.13
N ILE A 164 -0.28 -13.57 -15.05
CA ILE A 164 -0.83 -13.31 -13.72
C ILE A 164 -0.09 -12.12 -13.10
N PRO A 165 -0.81 -11.04 -12.75
CA PRO A 165 -0.19 -9.90 -12.09
C PRO A 165 0.25 -10.25 -10.68
N SER A 166 1.28 -9.54 -10.20
CA SER A 166 1.61 -9.52 -8.78
C SER A 166 0.42 -9.03 -7.98
N SER A 167 0.18 -9.65 -6.84
CA SER A 167 -0.99 -9.43 -6.02
C SER A 167 -0.69 -9.57 -4.54
N PHE A 168 -1.66 -9.21 -3.71
CA PHE A 168 -1.59 -9.38 -2.28
C PHE A 168 -2.88 -9.95 -1.72
N LEU A 169 -2.75 -10.59 -0.56
CA LEU A 169 -3.82 -10.99 0.33
C LEU A 169 -3.47 -10.48 1.73
N LEU A 170 -4.33 -9.64 2.28
CA LEU A 170 -4.28 -9.19 3.66
C LEU A 170 -5.39 -9.90 4.43
N ASN A 171 -5.01 -10.71 5.41
CA ASN A 171 -5.95 -11.33 6.33
C ASN A 171 -6.11 -10.43 7.55
N THR A 172 -7.30 -9.86 7.74
CA THR A 172 -7.60 -8.99 8.88
C THR A 172 -7.82 -9.81 10.16
N PRO A 173 -7.69 -9.20 11.36
CA PRO A 173 -7.96 -9.88 12.63
C PRO A 173 -9.36 -10.49 12.75
N PHE A 174 -10.35 -9.93 12.02
CA PHE A 174 -11.74 -10.38 12.02
C PHE A 174 -12.04 -11.46 10.97
N GLY A 175 -11.02 -11.97 10.26
CA GLY A 175 -11.15 -13.00 9.24
C GLY A 175 -11.67 -12.51 7.89
N LEU A 176 -11.77 -11.20 7.67
CA LEU A 176 -12.01 -10.63 6.35
C LEU A 176 -10.72 -10.68 5.52
N HIS A 177 -10.82 -11.23 4.32
CA HIS A 177 -9.75 -11.19 3.33
C HIS A 177 -9.86 -9.91 2.49
N VAL A 178 -8.78 -9.16 2.41
CA VAL A 178 -8.64 -8.01 1.50
C VAL A 178 -7.58 -8.35 0.47
N VAL A 179 -7.90 -8.21 -0.81
CA VAL A 179 -7.04 -8.61 -1.91
C VAL A 179 -6.97 -7.56 -3.00
N GLY A 180 -5.90 -7.59 -3.77
CA GLY A 180 -5.75 -6.73 -4.92
C GLY A 180 -4.48 -7.03 -5.70
N THR A 181 -4.29 -6.30 -6.79
CA THR A 181 -3.07 -6.36 -7.59
C THR A 181 -2.12 -5.23 -7.19
N ILE A 182 -0.82 -5.49 -7.37
CA ILE A 182 0.25 -4.53 -7.13
C ILE A 182 1.13 -4.41 -8.38
N LYS A 183 1.75 -3.24 -8.50
CA LYS A 183 2.77 -2.95 -9.51
C LYS A 183 4.14 -3.33 -8.96
N ASP A 184 4.93 -4.09 -9.69
CA ASP A 184 6.27 -4.49 -9.25
C ASP A 184 7.17 -3.27 -8.98
N GLU A 185 7.04 -2.21 -9.78
CA GLU A 185 7.78 -0.96 -9.62
C GLU A 185 7.40 -0.15 -8.37
N GLY A 186 6.29 -0.47 -7.71
CA GLY A 186 5.87 0.17 -6.47
C GLY A 186 6.42 -0.51 -5.21
N MET A 187 7.16 -1.62 -5.35
CA MET A 187 7.69 -2.39 -4.23
C MET A 187 9.08 -1.87 -3.80
N GLU A 188 9.32 -1.78 -2.49
CA GLU A 188 10.65 -1.39 -1.96
C GLU A 188 11.71 -2.48 -2.14
N GLU A 189 11.27 -3.74 -2.12
CA GLU A 189 12.10 -4.91 -2.37
C GLU A 189 11.37 -5.85 -3.34
N PRO A 190 12.11 -6.67 -4.13
CA PRO A 190 11.48 -7.71 -4.93
C PRO A 190 10.57 -8.58 -4.07
N ILE A 191 9.36 -8.83 -4.56
CA ILE A 191 8.32 -9.56 -3.84
C ILE A 191 8.82 -10.91 -3.30
N SER A 192 9.62 -11.62 -4.10
CA SER A 192 10.28 -12.88 -3.73
C SER A 192 11.05 -12.83 -2.41
N THR A 193 11.64 -11.68 -2.08
CA THR A 193 12.39 -11.45 -0.84
C THR A 193 11.51 -11.68 0.39
N TYR A 194 10.24 -11.27 0.34
CA TYR A 194 9.31 -11.43 1.45
C TYR A 194 8.98 -12.90 1.71
N TYR A 195 8.80 -13.72 0.67
CA TYR A 195 8.55 -15.16 0.86
C TYR A 195 9.75 -15.89 1.42
N PHE A 196 10.97 -15.53 1.01
CA PHE A 196 12.17 -16.14 1.56
C PHE A 196 12.40 -15.74 3.02
N LYS A 197 11.99 -14.53 3.43
CA LYS A 197 12.07 -14.06 4.82
C LYS A 197 10.99 -14.68 5.72
N HIS A 198 9.75 -14.79 5.22
CA HIS A 198 8.58 -15.08 6.06
C HIS A 198 7.88 -16.41 5.77
N GLY A 199 8.27 -17.11 4.70
CA GLY A 199 7.64 -18.36 4.28
C GLY A 199 6.13 -18.21 4.11
N THR A 200 5.38 -19.16 4.65
CA THR A 200 3.91 -19.16 4.64
C THR A 200 3.27 -18.34 5.76
N GLY A 201 4.06 -17.73 6.65
CA GLY A 201 3.56 -17.04 7.84
C GLY A 201 2.99 -15.64 7.59
N GLY A 202 3.30 -15.05 6.43
CA GLY A 202 2.94 -13.67 6.10
C GLY A 202 3.67 -12.62 6.96
N LEU A 203 3.46 -11.35 6.65
CA LEU A 203 3.96 -10.19 7.40
C LEU A 203 2.85 -9.66 8.30
N ALA A 204 3.01 -9.82 9.61
CA ALA A 204 2.07 -9.29 10.59
C ALA A 204 2.18 -7.76 10.77
N ASP A 205 1.17 -7.16 11.41
CA ASP A 205 1.10 -5.74 11.75
C ASP A 205 1.26 -4.81 10.54
N VAL A 206 0.68 -5.21 9.41
CA VAL A 206 0.71 -4.44 8.17
C VAL A 206 -0.54 -3.59 8.04
N VAL A 207 -0.35 -2.31 7.74
CA VAL A 207 -1.40 -1.37 7.37
C VAL A 207 -1.45 -1.25 5.85
N LEU A 208 -2.65 -1.45 5.30
CA LEU A 208 -3.01 -1.17 3.91
C LEU A 208 -3.83 0.11 3.85
N ILE A 209 -3.45 1.03 2.97
CA ILE A 209 -4.29 2.14 2.53
C ILE A 209 -4.61 1.88 1.06
N GLY A 210 -5.89 1.89 0.70
CA GLY A 210 -6.30 1.61 -0.67
C GLY A 210 -7.69 2.13 -1.03
N ILE A 211 -8.10 1.87 -2.26
CA ILE A 211 -9.41 2.23 -2.79
C ILE A 211 -10.27 0.98 -2.85
N LYS A 212 -11.45 1.00 -2.23
CA LYS A 212 -12.38 -0.14 -2.30
C LYS A 212 -12.99 -0.28 -3.69
N GLU A 213 -12.88 -1.47 -4.26
CA GLU A 213 -13.46 -1.83 -5.55
C GLU A 213 -14.60 -2.81 -5.35
N VAL A 214 -15.74 -2.54 -5.98
CA VAL A 214 -16.88 -3.45 -6.02
C VAL A 214 -17.11 -3.78 -7.49
N PRO A 215 -17.04 -5.06 -7.88
CA PRO A 215 -17.28 -5.43 -9.27
C PRO A 215 -18.69 -5.02 -9.67
N SER A 216 -18.82 -4.48 -10.89
CA SER A 216 -20.13 -4.24 -11.49
C SER A 216 -20.85 -5.56 -11.77
N PRO A 217 -22.18 -5.55 -11.94
CA PRO A 217 -22.91 -6.72 -12.40
C PRO A 217 -22.29 -7.30 -13.68
N ILE A 218 -22.30 -8.63 -13.80
CA ILE A 218 -21.75 -9.35 -14.94
C ILE A 218 -22.47 -8.90 -16.22
N PHE A 219 -21.70 -8.56 -17.25
CA PHE A 219 -22.25 -8.27 -18.57
C PHE A 219 -22.83 -9.55 -19.18
N ASP A 220 -24.06 -9.47 -19.69
CA ASP A 220 -24.68 -10.58 -20.44
C ASP A 220 -24.07 -10.65 -21.85
N ILE A 221 -22.96 -11.39 -21.96
CA ILE A 221 -22.22 -11.61 -23.20
C ILE A 221 -22.31 -13.10 -23.54
N SER A 222 -22.72 -13.40 -24.78
CA SER A 222 -22.78 -14.78 -25.27
C SER A 222 -21.44 -15.50 -25.11
N GLU A 223 -21.44 -16.65 -24.45
CA GLU A 223 -20.28 -17.54 -24.27
C GLU A 223 -19.73 -18.09 -25.59
N GLU A 224 -20.52 -18.04 -26.67
CA GLU A 224 -20.07 -18.43 -28.01
C GLU A 224 -19.18 -17.35 -28.67
N SER A 225 -19.20 -16.12 -28.15
CA SER A 225 -18.35 -15.04 -28.64
C SER A 225 -16.95 -15.08 -28.00
N LEU A 226 -15.93 -14.60 -28.73
CA LEU A 226 -14.57 -14.48 -28.18
C LEU A 226 -14.54 -13.63 -26.88
N LEU A 227 -15.38 -12.60 -26.80
CA LEU A 227 -15.51 -11.77 -25.60
C LEU A 227 -16.13 -12.56 -24.43
N GLY A 228 -17.17 -13.36 -24.70
CA GLY A 228 -17.79 -14.23 -23.69
C GLY A 228 -16.81 -15.28 -23.16
N VAL A 229 -16.08 -15.97 -24.04
CA VAL A 229 -15.00 -16.89 -23.65
C VAL A 229 -13.94 -16.17 -22.80
N SER A 230 -13.56 -14.95 -23.19
CA SER A 230 -12.59 -14.15 -22.44
C SER A 230 -13.10 -13.75 -21.04
N HIS A 231 -14.40 -13.47 -20.91
CA HIS A 231 -15.03 -13.20 -19.61
C HIS A 231 -15.01 -14.41 -18.69
N VAL A 232 -15.36 -15.60 -19.20
CA VAL A 232 -15.29 -16.86 -18.44
C VAL A 232 -13.85 -17.14 -17.97
N VAL A 233 -12.86 -16.90 -18.85
CA VAL A 233 -11.44 -17.04 -18.52
C VAL A 233 -11.01 -16.03 -17.44
N ALA A 234 -11.47 -14.78 -17.52
CA ALA A 234 -11.15 -13.75 -16.52
C ALA A 234 -11.75 -14.07 -15.14
N ASP A 235 -12.99 -14.57 -15.10
CA ASP A 235 -13.65 -15.00 -13.86
C ASP A 235 -12.93 -16.20 -13.22
N LEU A 236 -12.53 -17.17 -14.04
CA LEU A 236 -11.70 -18.30 -13.61
C LEU A 236 -10.35 -17.83 -13.04
N LEU A 237 -9.69 -16.87 -13.69
CA LEU A 237 -8.43 -16.29 -13.17
C LEU A 237 -8.63 -15.63 -11.81
N SER A 238 -9.67 -14.80 -11.69
CA SER A 238 -9.98 -14.09 -10.44
C SER A 238 -10.23 -15.07 -9.29
N SER A 239 -11.04 -16.11 -9.52
CA SER A 239 -11.39 -17.11 -8.50
C SER A 239 -10.25 -18.08 -8.16
N MET A 240 -9.29 -18.29 -9.06
CA MET A 240 -8.08 -19.08 -8.78
C MET A 240 -7.10 -18.35 -7.87
N ILE A 241 -6.97 -17.03 -8.03
CA ILE A 241 -5.97 -16.23 -7.30
C ILE A 241 -6.55 -15.71 -5.99
N PHE A 242 -7.82 -15.30 -6.01
CA PHE A 242 -8.45 -14.59 -4.90
C PHE A 242 -9.66 -15.35 -4.36
N PRO A 243 -9.84 -15.40 -3.03
CA PRO A 243 -11.06 -15.92 -2.45
C PRO A 243 -12.29 -15.17 -3.00
N PRO A 244 -13.42 -15.87 -3.23
CA PRO A 244 -14.62 -15.28 -3.83
C PRO A 244 -15.29 -14.25 -2.92
N ASP A 245 -15.11 -14.37 -1.61
CA ASP A 245 -15.61 -13.49 -0.57
C ASP A 245 -14.64 -12.36 -0.20
N ALA A 246 -13.43 -12.35 -0.79
CA ALA A 246 -12.43 -11.35 -0.46
C ALA A 246 -12.76 -9.98 -1.06
N MET A 247 -12.61 -8.94 -0.25
CA MET A 247 -12.79 -7.55 -0.66
C MET A 247 -11.71 -7.13 -1.64
N ARG A 248 -12.11 -6.52 -2.76
CA ARG A 248 -11.17 -6.01 -3.76
C ARG A 248 -10.74 -4.60 -3.38
N VAL A 249 -9.44 -4.37 -3.30
CA VAL A 249 -8.84 -3.07 -2.98
C VAL A 249 -7.68 -2.80 -3.92
N THR A 250 -7.70 -1.62 -4.54
CA THR A 250 -6.54 -1.09 -5.27
C THR A 250 -5.61 -0.38 -4.28
N PRO A 251 -4.39 -0.89 -4.03
CA PRO A 251 -3.53 -0.38 -2.97
C PRO A 251 -2.92 0.98 -3.36
N ILE A 252 -2.90 1.92 -2.42
CA ILE A 252 -2.17 3.18 -2.51
C ILE A 252 -0.81 3.02 -1.83
N ALA A 253 -0.81 2.46 -0.62
CA ALA A 253 0.40 2.11 0.09
C ALA A 253 0.16 0.93 1.04
N ILE A 254 1.23 0.20 1.31
CA ILE A 254 1.27 -0.89 2.29
C ILE A 254 2.51 -0.67 3.13
N TYR A 255 2.39 -0.64 4.46
CA TYR A 255 3.50 -0.35 5.35
C TYR A 255 3.35 -1.00 6.71
N ARG A 256 4.44 -1.02 7.49
CA ARG A 256 4.46 -1.38 8.90
C ARG A 256 4.82 -0.17 9.73
N GLN A 257 4.26 -0.07 10.93
CA GLN A 257 4.67 0.94 11.89
C GLN A 257 5.73 0.34 12.82
N LEU A 258 6.94 0.91 12.83
CA LEU A 258 8.06 0.39 13.63
C LEU A 258 8.00 0.87 15.09
N ASN A 259 7.34 2.00 15.36
CA ASN A 259 7.18 2.58 16.69
C ASN A 259 5.68 2.74 17.00
N LYS A 260 5.08 1.82 17.78
CA LYS A 260 3.64 1.85 18.14
C LYS A 260 3.25 2.94 19.17
N ASN A 261 4.12 3.89 19.48
CA ASN A 261 3.97 4.79 20.63
C ASN A 261 3.22 6.12 20.35
N GLY A 262 2.57 6.31 19.19
CA GLY A 262 2.13 7.65 18.77
C GLY A 262 0.95 7.76 17.81
N LEU A 263 0.13 6.72 17.63
CA LEU A 263 -1.18 6.80 17.00
C LEU A 263 -2.20 6.24 18.00
N PRO A 264 -3.46 6.73 18.04
CA PRO A 264 -4.50 6.06 18.81
C PRO A 264 -4.54 4.60 18.37
N ASP A 265 -4.64 3.71 19.34
CA ASP A 265 -4.77 2.30 19.07
C ASP A 265 -6.00 2.14 18.16
N ILE A 266 -5.79 1.70 16.92
CA ILE A 266 -6.88 1.58 15.95
C ILE A 266 -7.88 0.52 16.42
N THR A 267 -7.48 -0.34 17.37
CA THR A 267 -8.38 -1.25 18.09
C THR A 267 -9.31 -0.51 19.06
N GLU A 268 -8.93 0.65 19.62
CA GLU A 268 -9.79 1.47 20.48
C GLU A 268 -10.83 2.29 19.71
N VAL A 269 -10.58 2.62 18.44
CA VAL A 269 -11.54 3.38 17.60
C VAL A 269 -12.72 2.50 17.17
N GLU A 270 -12.51 1.19 16.97
CA GLU A 270 -13.58 0.25 16.60
C GLU A 270 -14.40 -0.24 17.81
N ASP A 271 -13.81 -0.32 19.01
CA ASP A 271 -14.56 -0.63 20.24
C ASP A 271 -15.61 0.45 20.59
N GLN A 272 -15.40 1.71 20.17
CA GLN A 272 -16.39 2.78 20.33
C GLN A 272 -17.54 2.68 19.31
N ALA A 273 -17.27 2.24 18.09
CA ALA A 273 -18.29 2.04 17.07
C ALA A 273 -19.25 0.88 17.41
N VAL A 274 -18.74 -0.18 18.05
CA VAL A 274 -19.57 -1.32 18.50
C VAL A 274 -20.41 -0.96 19.74
N GLN A 275 -19.98 0.00 20.57
CA GLN A 275 -20.73 0.43 21.76
C GLN A 275 -21.89 1.40 21.46
N GLU A 276 -21.85 2.18 20.36
CA GLU A 276 -22.95 3.08 19.98
C GLU A 276 -24.16 2.37 19.35
N GLU A 277 -24.00 1.18 18.75
CA GLU A 277 -25.14 0.39 18.24
C GLU A 277 -25.91 -0.38 19.34
N ALA A 278 -25.36 -0.49 20.55
CA ALA A 278 -25.92 -1.31 21.61
C ALA A 278 -26.87 -0.57 22.58
N THR A 279 -27.13 0.72 22.39
CA THR A 279 -28.15 1.44 23.20
C THR A 279 -29.56 1.29 22.62
N PRO A 280 -30.46 0.52 23.26
CA PRO A 280 -31.86 0.50 22.85
C PRO A 280 -32.52 1.83 23.20
N HIS A 281 -33.16 2.46 22.22
CA HIS A 281 -34.02 3.62 22.45
C HIS A 281 -35.13 3.25 23.46
N PRO A 282 -35.28 4.00 24.57
CA PRO A 282 -36.40 3.79 25.48
C PRO A 282 -37.71 4.20 24.78
N SER A 283 -38.70 3.33 24.94
CA SER A 283 -40.07 3.46 24.41
C SER A 283 -40.86 4.59 25.06
#